data_AF-A0A0G1JEI0-F1
#
_entry.id   AF-A0A0G1JEI0-F1
#
_cell.length_a   1.000
_cell.length_b   1.000
_cell.length_c   1.000
_cell.angle_alpha   90.00
_cell.angle_beta   90.00
_cell.angle_gamma   90.00
#
_symmetry.space_group_name_H-M   'P 1'
#
loop_
_entity.id
_entity.type
_entity.pdbx_description
1 polymer ?
#
loop_
_entity_poly.entity_id
_entity_poly.type
_entity_poly.pdbx_seq_one_letter_code
_entity_poly.pdbx_strand_id
1 'polypeptide(L)'
;MAGKWESIGRPGYLGKHRDNKHFLWNQLYGEGNWRLAWNVGERFVDKAGAYVLYEEAYFQFFAKNMNYAHRLIKDACEPELIVCLETVSWWYKGTIESWYQNNKYLQAKT
;
A
#
# COMPACT_ATOMS: atom_id res chain seq x y z
N MET A 1 5.52 -24.92 16.94
CA MET A 1 4.58 -24.92 15.80
C MET A 1 4.26 -23.46 15.49
N ALA A 2 4.51 -22.99 14.26
CA ALA A 2 4.20 -21.60 13.91
C ALA A 2 2.68 -21.43 13.84
N GLY A 3 2.11 -20.52 14.65
CA GLY A 3 0.67 -20.23 14.68
C GLY A 3 0.12 -19.81 13.31
N LYS A 4 -1.16 -20.10 13.08
CA LYS A 4 -1.87 -19.74 11.84
C LYS A 4 -2.14 -18.25 11.83
N TRP A 5 -1.99 -17.61 10.66
CA TRP A 5 -2.36 -16.21 10.47
C TRP A 5 -3.86 -16.05 10.24
N GLU A 6 -4.49 -15.18 11.02
CA GLU A 6 -5.91 -14.84 10.87
C GLU A 6 -6.11 -13.38 10.58
N SER A 7 -7.06 -13.06 9.69
CA SER A 7 -7.37 -11.68 9.32
C SER A 7 -8.29 -11.06 10.36
N ILE A 8 -7.77 -10.07 11.08
CA ILE A 8 -8.45 -9.42 12.20
C ILE A 8 -9.01 -8.05 11.84
N GLY A 9 -8.60 -7.47 10.71
CA GLY A 9 -9.18 -6.21 10.22
C GLY A 9 -8.58 -5.71 8.92
N ARG A 10 -9.14 -4.61 8.42
CA ARG A 10 -8.68 -3.88 7.22
C ARG A 10 -8.26 -2.46 7.61
N PRO A 11 -6.97 -2.22 7.88
CA PRO A 11 -6.51 -0.94 8.41
C PRO A 11 -6.51 0.19 7.37
N GLY A 12 -6.60 -0.12 6.07
CA GLY A 12 -6.62 0.88 4.99
C GLY A 12 -5.37 1.77 4.97
N TYR A 13 -5.57 3.06 4.70
CA TYR A 13 -4.51 4.07 4.68
C TYR A 13 -4.10 4.45 6.11
N LEU A 14 -2.83 4.20 6.45
CA LEU A 14 -2.29 4.48 7.79
C LEU A 14 -1.78 5.92 7.94
N GLY A 15 -1.22 6.49 6.86
CA GLY A 15 -0.68 7.85 6.82
C GLY A 15 0.18 8.21 8.03
N LYS A 16 -0.05 9.41 8.57
CA LYS A 16 0.65 9.96 9.75
C LYS A 16 0.44 9.18 11.05
N HIS A 17 -0.54 8.26 11.10
CA HIS A 17 -0.84 7.46 12.29
C HIS A 17 -0.24 6.06 12.25
N ARG A 18 0.57 5.74 11.23
CA ARG A 18 1.23 4.44 11.06
C ARG A 18 1.96 3.99 12.32
N ASP A 19 2.82 4.83 12.87
CA ASP A 19 3.70 4.43 13.97
C ASP A 19 2.91 4.17 15.25
N ASN A 20 1.89 5.00 15.53
CA ASN A 20 0.96 4.76 16.64
C ASN A 20 0.19 3.45 16.47
N LYS A 21 -0.27 3.12 15.26
CA LYS A 21 -0.97 1.85 15.00
C LYS A 21 -0.03 0.66 15.19
N HIS A 22 1.20 0.74 14.71
CA HIS A 22 2.20 -0.31 14.90
C HIS A 22 2.51 -0.52 16.39
N PHE A 23 2.68 0.56 17.15
CA PHE A 23 2.86 0.50 18.60
C PHE A 23 1.68 -0.21 19.28
N LEU A 24 0.45 0.19 18.96
CA LEU A 24 -0.76 -0.44 19.50
C LEU A 24 -0.85 -1.93 19.14
N TRP A 25 -0.53 -2.31 17.90
CA TRP A 25 -0.55 -3.71 17.49
C TRP A 25 0.55 -4.54 18.15
N ASN A 26 1.72 -3.97 18.39
CA ASN A 26 2.76 -4.60 19.20
C ASN A 26 2.25 -4.88 20.63
N GLN A 27 1.51 -3.96 21.24
CA GLN A 27 0.91 -4.16 22.56
C GLN A 27 -0.22 -5.19 22.55
N LEU A 28 -1.07 -5.20 21.52
CA LEU A 28 -2.25 -6.06 21.45
C LEU A 28 -1.94 -7.51 21.06
N TYR A 29 -1.02 -7.72 20.14
CA TYR A 29 -0.76 -9.03 19.55
C TYR A 29 0.65 -9.57 19.87
N GLY A 30 1.56 -8.70 20.31
CA GLY A 30 2.98 -8.99 20.45
C GLY A 30 3.75 -8.71 19.15
N GLU A 31 4.94 -8.16 19.29
CA GLU A 31 5.84 -7.94 18.15
C GLU A 31 6.19 -9.28 17.47
N GLY A 32 6.12 -9.33 16.14
CA GLY A 32 6.32 -10.57 15.36
C GLY A 32 5.12 -11.53 15.33
N ASN A 33 4.04 -11.20 16.03
CA ASN A 33 2.78 -11.95 16.06
C ASN A 33 1.64 -11.25 15.32
N TRP A 34 1.91 -10.12 14.67
CA TRP A 34 1.03 -9.51 13.69
C TRP A 34 1.80 -9.13 12.43
N ARG A 35 1.09 -8.98 11.31
CA ARG A 35 1.64 -8.49 10.05
C ARG A 35 0.60 -7.72 9.25
N LEU A 36 1.07 -6.84 8.38
CA LEU A 36 0.27 -6.38 7.25
C LEU A 36 0.43 -7.35 6.10
N ALA A 37 -0.68 -7.73 5.48
CA ALA A 37 -0.72 -8.63 4.35
C ALA A 37 -1.72 -8.10 3.30
N TRP A 38 -1.43 -8.34 2.04
CA TRP A 38 -2.27 -7.93 0.92
C TRP A 38 -2.95 -9.13 0.30
N ASN A 39 -4.28 -9.07 0.16
CA ASN A 39 -5.03 -10.15 -0.48
C ASN A 39 -4.90 -10.06 -2.00
N VAL A 40 -4.57 -11.19 -2.63
CA VAL A 40 -4.39 -11.35 -4.07
C VAL A 40 -5.10 -12.63 -4.50
N GLY A 41 -6.41 -12.53 -4.75
CA GLY A 41 -7.25 -13.69 -5.06
C GLY A 41 -7.40 -14.62 -3.85
N GLU A 42 -6.82 -15.81 -3.92
CA GLU A 42 -6.90 -16.84 -2.87
C GLU A 42 -5.71 -16.83 -1.90
N ARG A 43 -4.74 -15.93 -2.10
CA ARG A 43 -3.51 -15.86 -1.30
C ARG A 43 -3.27 -14.48 -0.71
N PHE A 44 -2.50 -14.47 0.37
CA PHE A 44 -1.94 -13.26 0.95
C PHE A 44 -0.47 -13.13 0.60
N VAL A 45 -0.05 -11.93 0.24
CA VAL A 45 1.35 -11.55 0.11
C VAL A 45 1.74 -10.62 1.25
N ASP A 46 3.02 -10.62 1.61
CA ASP A 46 3.55 -9.64 2.56
C ASP A 46 3.79 -8.28 1.86
N LYS A 47 4.39 -7.36 2.60
CA LYS A 47 4.68 -6.00 2.10
C LYS A 47 5.61 -6.03 0.88
N ALA A 48 6.62 -6.89 0.87
CA ALA A 48 7.56 -6.98 -0.25
C ALA A 48 6.86 -7.52 -1.50
N GLY A 49 6.05 -8.58 -1.36
CA GLY A 49 5.24 -9.10 -2.46
C GLY A 49 4.21 -8.10 -2.97
N ALA A 50 3.61 -7.29 -2.08
CA ALA A 50 2.70 -6.21 -2.47
C ALA A 50 3.43 -5.14 -3.30
N TYR A 51 4.67 -4.79 -2.95
CA TYR A 51 5.48 -3.84 -3.72
C TYR A 51 5.82 -4.35 -5.11
N VAL A 52 6.19 -5.62 -5.27
CA VAL A 52 6.45 -6.20 -6.59
C VAL A 52 5.22 -6.09 -7.50
N LEU A 53 4.03 -6.42 -6.98
CA LEU A 53 2.79 -6.31 -7.76
C LEU A 53 2.44 -4.85 -8.09
N TYR A 54 2.70 -3.95 -7.16
CA TYR A 54 2.45 -2.51 -7.31
C TYR A 54 3.37 -1.89 -8.37
N GLU A 55 4.67 -2.22 -8.33
CA GLU A 55 5.68 -1.79 -9.30
C GLU A 55 5.39 -2.34 -10.69
N GLU A 56 5.09 -3.65 -10.79
CA GLU A 56 4.73 -4.29 -12.07
C GLU A 56 3.50 -3.63 -12.70
N ALA A 57 2.47 -3.32 -11.90
CA ALA A 57 1.28 -2.66 -12.40
C ALA A 57 1.58 -1.25 -12.96
N TYR A 58 2.44 -0.46 -12.31
CA TYR A 58 2.88 0.81 -12.87
C TYR A 58 3.75 0.65 -14.11
N PHE A 59 4.66 -0.32 -14.12
CA PHE A 59 5.48 -0.61 -15.29
C PHE A 59 4.59 -0.91 -16.51
N GLN A 60 3.62 -1.80 -16.36
CA GLN A 60 2.65 -2.15 -17.41
C GLN A 60 1.77 -0.96 -17.81
N PHE A 61 1.37 -0.11 -16.85
CA PHE A 61 0.62 1.11 -17.13
C PHE A 61 1.43 2.09 -17.99
N PHE A 62 2.67 2.38 -17.63
CA PHE A 62 3.51 3.32 -18.37
C PHE A 62 3.97 2.79 -19.73
N ALA A 63 4.20 1.47 -19.85
CA ALA A 63 4.49 0.85 -21.13
C ALA A 63 3.40 1.12 -22.19
N LYS A 64 2.14 1.25 -21.75
CA LYS A 64 0.99 1.55 -22.62
C LYS A 64 0.64 3.03 -22.70
N ASN A 65 1.11 3.84 -21.74
CA ASN A 65 0.74 5.25 -21.61
C ASN A 65 1.98 6.11 -21.31
N MET A 66 2.96 6.05 -22.21
CA MET A 66 4.28 6.68 -22.03
C MET A 66 4.21 8.21 -21.84
N ASN A 67 3.15 8.85 -22.33
CA ASN A 67 2.88 10.26 -22.12
C ASN A 67 2.73 10.62 -20.63
N TYR A 68 2.13 9.76 -19.81
CA TYR A 68 2.07 9.98 -18.36
C TYR A 68 3.44 9.81 -17.71
N ALA A 69 4.24 8.83 -18.15
CA ALA A 69 5.60 8.66 -17.67
C ALA A 69 6.46 9.90 -17.95
N HIS A 70 6.42 10.41 -19.19
CA HIS A 70 7.13 11.64 -19.56
C HIS A 70 6.68 12.84 -18.74
N ARG A 71 5.37 12.98 -18.49
CA ARG A 71 4.86 14.05 -17.63
C ARG A 71 5.40 13.95 -16.21
N LEU A 72 5.32 12.77 -15.59
CA LEU A 72 5.80 12.57 -14.21
C LEU A 72 7.31 12.79 -14.10
N ILE A 73 8.09 12.37 -15.10
CA ILE A 73 9.53 12.63 -15.16
C ILE A 73 9.78 14.14 -15.27
N LYS A 74 9.07 14.83 -16.16
CA LYS A 74 9.19 16.29 -16.30
C LYS A 74 8.87 17.00 -14.99
N ASP A 75 7.74 16.68 -14.37
CA ASP A 75 7.30 17.28 -13.11
C ASP A 75 8.32 17.02 -11.98
N ALA A 76 8.92 15.83 -11.94
CA ALA A 76 9.97 15.50 -10.97
C ALA A 76 11.30 16.23 -11.21
N CYS A 77 11.61 16.57 -12.46
CA CYS A 77 12.82 17.31 -12.84
C CYS A 77 12.67 18.84 -12.69
N GLU A 78 11.45 19.36 -12.68
CA GLU A 78 11.12 20.78 -12.53
C GLU A 78 10.23 21.00 -11.27
N PRO A 79 10.70 20.64 -10.07
CA PRO A 79 9.88 20.61 -8.86
C PRO A 79 9.28 21.98 -8.48
N GLU A 80 9.90 23.08 -8.92
CA GLU A 80 9.40 24.45 -8.79
C GLU A 80 8.07 24.71 -9.52
N LEU A 81 7.69 23.85 -10.48
CA LEU A 81 6.40 23.92 -11.17
C LEU A 81 5.29 23.12 -10.49
N ILE A 82 5.62 22.33 -9.45
CA ILE A 82 4.63 21.55 -8.70
C ILE A 82 3.85 22.52 -7.81
N VAL A 83 2.70 23.00 -8.31
CA VAL A 83 1.74 23.73 -7.50
C VAL A 83 1.21 22.77 -6.43
N CYS A 84 1.52 23.07 -5.17
CA CYS A 84 0.98 22.34 -4.02
C CYS A 84 -0.52 22.65 -3.92
N LEU A 85 -1.33 21.95 -4.70
CA LEU A 85 -2.77 21.96 -4.53
C LEU A 85 -3.08 21.18 -3.25
N GLU A 86 -3.82 21.76 -2.32
CA GLU A 86 -4.42 21.03 -1.21
C GLU A 86 -5.43 20.03 -1.79
N THR A 87 -4.99 18.82 -2.12
CA THR A 87 -5.80 17.89 -2.93
C THR A 87 -6.83 17.13 -2.11
N VAL A 88 -8.05 17.10 -2.66
CA VAL A 88 -9.01 16.00 -2.59
C VAL A 88 -8.28 14.66 -2.75
N SER A 89 -8.69 13.61 -2.00
CA SER A 89 -8.09 12.27 -1.95
C SER A 89 -7.19 11.89 -3.14
N TRP A 90 -5.90 11.66 -2.89
CA TRP A 90 -4.88 11.48 -3.92
C TRP A 90 -4.94 10.14 -4.67
N TRP A 91 -5.95 9.29 -4.39
CA TRP A 91 -6.17 8.04 -5.10
C TRP A 91 -7.62 7.87 -5.56
N TYR A 92 -7.78 7.38 -6.78
CA TYR A 92 -9.08 7.13 -7.39
C TYR A 92 -9.48 5.66 -7.32
N LYS A 93 -10.78 5.37 -7.25
CA LYS A 93 -11.28 3.99 -7.29
C LYS A 93 -10.85 3.29 -8.58
N GLY A 94 -10.36 2.06 -8.47
CA GLY A 94 -9.92 1.24 -9.61
C GLY A 94 -8.46 1.44 -10.02
N THR A 95 -7.71 2.29 -9.35
CA THR A 95 -6.26 2.41 -9.56
C THR A 95 -5.47 1.36 -8.76
N ILE A 96 -4.19 1.20 -9.08
CA ILE A 96 -3.29 0.33 -8.32
C ILE A 96 -3.15 0.80 -6.86
N GLU A 97 -3.20 2.11 -6.60
CA GLU A 97 -3.22 2.65 -5.24
C GLU A 97 -4.50 2.27 -4.50
N SER A 98 -5.65 2.31 -5.17
CA SER A 98 -6.91 1.80 -4.60
C SER A 98 -6.81 0.32 -4.27
N TRP A 99 -6.20 -0.50 -5.14
CA TRP A 99 -5.95 -1.90 -4.84
C TRP A 99 -5.04 -2.06 -3.61
N TYR A 100 -3.93 -1.32 -3.55
CA TYR A 100 -2.95 -1.41 -2.47
C TYR A 100 -3.54 -1.01 -1.12
N GLN A 101 -4.39 0.01 -1.06
CA GLN A 101 -5.03 0.42 0.20
C GLN A 101 -6.18 -0.51 0.59
N ASN A 102 -7.03 -0.94 -0.36
CA ASN A 102 -8.24 -1.71 -0.07
C ASN A 102 -7.99 -3.19 0.19
N ASN A 103 -6.91 -3.76 -0.37
CA ASN A 103 -6.55 -5.16 -0.17
C ASN A 103 -5.60 -5.38 0.99
N LYS A 104 -5.32 -4.34 1.80
CA LYS A 104 -4.46 -4.44 2.97
C LYS A 104 -5.26 -4.95 4.18
N TYR A 105 -4.74 -6.00 4.79
CA TYR A 105 -5.28 -6.64 5.97
C TYR A 105 -4.26 -6.62 7.08
N LEU A 106 -4.76 -6.44 8.30
CA LEU A 106 -4.03 -6.77 9.50
C LEU A 106 -4.29 -8.24 9.81
N GLN A 107 -3.21 -9.02 9.94
CA GLN A 107 -3.26 -10.40 10.38
C GLN A 107 -2.53 -10.58 11.71
N ALA A 108 -3.05 -11.43 12.59
CA ALA A 108 -2.38 -11.83 13.82
C ALA A 108 -2.26 -13.36 13.90
N LYS A 109 -1.26 -13.86 14.63
CA LYS A 109 -1.14 -15.29 14.92
C LYS A 109 -2.13 -15.67 16.01
N THR A 110 -2.82 -16.78 15.81
CA THR A 110 -3.52 -17.54 16.85
C THR A 110 -2.62 -18.61 17.43
#